data_AF-A0A924GR34-F1
#
_entry.id   AF-A0A924GR34-F1
#
_cell.length_a   1.000
_cell.length_b   1.000
_cell.length_c   1.000
_cell.angle_alpha   90.00
_cell.angle_beta   90.00
_cell.angle_gamma   90.00
#
_symmetry.space_group_name_H-M   'P 1'
#
loop_
_entity.id
_entity.type
_entity.pdbx_description
1 polymer ?
#
loop_
_entity_poly.entity_id
_entity_poly.type
_entity_poly.pdbx_seq_one_letter_code
_entity_poly.pdbx_strand_id
1 'polypeptide(L)'
;MRVLVLAATVSVTAAYADEYADVNVLVRAGKLTEALTKAEQYLAGKPRDPQMRFIKGVIQTEAAKPTDAIITFTQITQDYPELPEPYNNLAVLYAGQSQYDKARAALEMAI
;
A
#
# COMPACT_ATOMS: atom_id res chain seq x y z
N MET A 1 14.45 -33.26 33.06
CA MET A 1 14.15 -33.10 31.62
C MET A 1 12.65 -32.85 31.49
N ARG A 2 12.25 -31.63 31.13
CA ARG A 2 10.96 -31.28 30.50
C ARG A 2 10.99 -29.78 30.20
N VAL A 3 11.46 -29.47 29.01
CA VAL A 3 11.38 -28.15 28.39
C VAL A 3 9.89 -27.89 28.12
N LEU A 4 9.30 -26.91 28.80
CA LEU A 4 8.02 -26.35 28.39
C LEU A 4 8.31 -25.36 27.27
N VAL A 5 8.01 -25.76 26.03
CA VAL A 5 8.19 -24.90 24.85
C VAL A 5 7.06 -23.87 24.84
N LEU A 6 7.46 -22.60 24.87
CA LEU A 6 6.63 -21.43 24.60
C LEU A 6 6.15 -21.53 23.12
N ALA A 7 4.86 -21.80 22.91
CA ALA A 7 4.26 -21.76 21.58
C ALA A 7 4.11 -20.29 21.14
N ALA A 8 5.15 -19.77 20.49
CA ALA A 8 5.22 -18.41 19.98
C ALA A 8 4.42 -18.26 18.66
N THR A 9 3.27 -17.58 18.73
CA THR A 9 2.78 -16.57 17.78
C THR A 9 3.04 -16.74 16.26
N VAL A 10 2.79 -17.91 15.66
CA VAL A 10 2.80 -18.05 14.18
C VAL A 10 1.43 -17.75 13.54
N SER A 11 0.35 -17.75 14.32
CA SER A 11 -1.02 -17.65 13.76
C SER A 11 -1.37 -16.29 13.16
N VAL A 12 -0.62 -15.24 13.53
CA VAL A 12 -0.95 -13.86 13.18
C VAL A 12 -0.41 -13.48 11.80
N THR A 13 0.77 -13.96 11.40
CA THR A 13 1.39 -13.65 10.11
C THR A 13 0.68 -14.30 8.92
N ALA A 14 0.15 -15.51 9.08
CA ALA A 14 -0.60 -16.20 8.02
C ALA A 14 -1.91 -15.47 7.67
N ALA A 15 -2.67 -15.04 8.69
CA ALA A 15 -3.91 -14.31 8.47
C ALA A 15 -3.70 -12.97 7.74
N TYR A 16 -2.60 -12.27 8.02
CA TYR A 16 -2.25 -11.04 7.28
C TYR A 16 -1.94 -11.28 5.80
N ALA A 17 -1.22 -12.36 5.49
CA ALA A 17 -0.91 -12.72 4.11
C ALA A 17 -2.18 -13.03 3.30
N ASP A 18 -3.14 -13.69 3.93
CA ASP A 18 -4.45 -13.99 3.33
C ASP A 18 -5.25 -12.70 3.03
N GLU A 19 -5.23 -11.72 3.95
CA GLU A 19 -5.95 -10.45 3.79
C GLU A 19 -5.41 -9.62 2.62
N TYR A 20 -4.08 -9.56 2.43
CA TYR A 20 -3.48 -8.90 1.26
C TYR A 20 -3.76 -9.66 -0.04
N ALA A 21 -3.70 -11.00 0.01
CA ALA A 21 -3.92 -11.84 -1.16
C ALA A 21 -5.33 -11.63 -1.73
N ASP A 22 -6.35 -11.61 -0.86
CA ASP A 22 -7.73 -11.38 -1.25
C ASP A 22 -7.93 -10.05 -1.97
N VAL A 23 -7.35 -8.96 -1.44
CA VAL A 23 -7.44 -7.64 -2.08
C VAL A 23 -6.74 -7.69 -3.45
N ASN A 24 -5.53 -8.26 -3.52
CA ASN A 24 -4.78 -8.38 -4.76
C ASN A 24 -5.50 -9.21 -5.84
N VAL A 25 -6.24 -10.26 -5.45
CA VAL A 25 -7.09 -11.02 -6.38
C VAL A 25 -8.16 -10.13 -6.98
N LEU A 26 -8.83 -9.30 -6.17
CA LEU A 26 -9.84 -8.35 -6.66
C LEU A 26 -9.22 -7.30 -7.59
N VAL A 27 -8.02 -6.78 -7.27
CA VAL A 27 -7.29 -5.85 -8.15
C VAL A 27 -7.02 -6.50 -9.51
N ARG A 28 -6.45 -7.70 -9.52
CA ARG A 28 -6.13 -8.44 -10.75
C ARG A 28 -7.38 -8.78 -11.58
N ALA A 29 -8.52 -8.95 -10.92
CA ALA A 29 -9.81 -9.16 -11.58
C ALA A 29 -10.47 -7.87 -12.09
N GLY A 30 -9.84 -6.70 -11.91
CA GLY A 30 -10.42 -5.40 -12.29
C GLY A 30 -11.59 -4.95 -11.41
N LYS A 31 -11.85 -5.66 -10.30
CA LYS A 31 -12.93 -5.37 -9.34
C LYS A 31 -12.50 -4.28 -8.36
N LEU A 32 -12.11 -3.12 -8.89
CA LEU A 32 -11.41 -2.07 -8.14
C LEU A 32 -12.23 -1.51 -6.98
N THR A 33 -13.55 -1.37 -7.13
CA THR A 33 -14.45 -0.92 -6.06
C THR A 33 -14.52 -1.92 -4.90
N GLU A 34 -14.62 -3.22 -5.20
CA GLU A 34 -14.62 -4.28 -4.18
C GLU A 34 -13.26 -4.34 -3.48
N ALA A 35 -12.16 -4.24 -4.24
CA ALA A 35 -10.80 -4.21 -3.72
C ALA A 35 -10.59 -3.03 -2.76
N LEU A 36 -11.02 -1.82 -3.16
CA LEU A 36 -10.90 -0.62 -2.35
C LEU A 36 -11.69 -0.76 -1.04
N THR A 37 -12.93 -1.25 -1.12
CA THR A 37 -13.77 -1.46 0.07
C THR A 37 -13.09 -2.43 1.05
N LYS A 38 -12.54 -3.54 0.54
CA LYS A 38 -11.86 -4.53 1.39
C LYS A 38 -10.56 -4.00 1.99
N ALA A 39 -9.78 -3.23 1.23
CA ALA A 39 -8.59 -2.56 1.75
C ALA A 39 -8.94 -1.55 2.87
N GLU A 40 -10.02 -0.79 2.72
CA GLU A 40 -10.47 0.17 3.74
C GLU A 40 -10.98 -0.52 5.01
N GLN A 41 -11.70 -1.63 4.88
CA GLN A 41 -12.12 -2.45 6.02
C GLN A 41 -10.91 -2.97 6.82
N TYR A 42 -9.87 -3.45 6.13
CA TYR A 42 -8.63 -3.87 6.77
C TYR A 42 -7.96 -2.70 7.50
N LEU A 43 -7.84 -1.56 6.83
CA LEU A 43 -7.18 -0.37 7.37
C LEU A 43 -7.95 0.26 8.54
N ALA A 44 -9.26 0.01 8.67
CA ALA A 44 -10.02 0.45 9.84
C ALA A 44 -9.47 -0.12 11.16
N GLY A 45 -8.94 -1.35 11.15
CA GLY A 45 -8.28 -1.96 12.30
C GLY A 45 -6.78 -1.65 12.38
N LYS A 46 -6.13 -1.37 11.25
CA LYS A 46 -4.67 -1.24 11.12
C LYS A 46 -4.32 -0.01 10.26
N PRO A 47 -4.64 1.22 10.70
CA PRO A 47 -4.67 2.40 9.84
C PRO A 47 -3.31 2.81 9.28
N ARG A 48 -2.21 2.37 9.90
CA ARG A 48 -0.85 2.69 9.47
C ARG A 48 -0.16 1.56 8.72
N ASP A 49 -0.82 0.43 8.48
CA ASP A 49 -0.21 -0.69 7.76
C ASP A 49 0.32 -0.25 6.38
N PRO A 50 1.64 -0.23 6.16
CA PRO A 50 2.21 0.37 4.96
C PRO A 50 1.87 -0.43 3.70
N GLN A 51 1.77 -1.76 3.81
CA GLN A 51 1.50 -2.64 2.69
C GLN A 51 0.07 -2.49 2.16
N MET A 52 -0.94 -2.50 3.02
CA MET A 52 -2.32 -2.29 2.57
C MET A 52 -2.57 -0.86 2.10
N ARG A 53 -1.91 0.15 2.69
CA ARG A 53 -1.95 1.53 2.18
C ARG A 53 -1.35 1.62 0.79
N PHE A 54 -0.23 0.92 0.54
CA PHE A 54 0.38 0.85 -0.78
C PHE A 54 -0.58 0.20 -1.80
N ILE A 55 -1.18 -0.94 -1.45
CA ILE A 55 -2.19 -1.61 -2.29
C ILE A 55 -3.38 -0.67 -2.55
N LYS A 56 -3.87 0.05 -1.55
CA LYS A 56 -4.93 1.06 -1.70
C LYS A 56 -4.52 2.15 -2.70
N GLY A 57 -3.28 2.66 -2.61
CA GLY A 57 -2.73 3.64 -3.55
C GLY A 57 -2.72 3.10 -4.99
N VAL A 58 -2.29 1.86 -5.19
CA VAL A 58 -2.33 1.19 -6.50
C VAL A 58 -3.77 1.07 -7.02
N ILE A 59 -4.72 0.62 -6.18
CA ILE A 59 -6.14 0.54 -6.56
C ILE A 59 -6.69 1.89 -7.00
N GLN A 60 -6.34 2.97 -6.29
CA GLN A 60 -6.75 4.33 -6.64
C GLN A 60 -6.18 4.78 -7.99
N THR A 61 -4.91 4.46 -8.27
CA THR A 61 -4.28 4.72 -9.58
C THR A 61 -5.02 3.99 -10.70
N GLU A 62 -5.23 2.68 -10.56
CA GLU A 62 -5.93 1.85 -11.55
C GLU A 62 -7.39 2.29 -11.74
N ALA A 63 -8.02 2.83 -10.70
CA ALA A 63 -9.39 3.35 -10.74
C ALA A 63 -9.50 4.77 -11.33
N ALA A 64 -8.43 5.28 -11.94
CA ALA A 64 -8.34 6.64 -12.47
C ALA A 64 -8.65 7.73 -11.41
N LYS A 65 -8.22 7.52 -10.16
CA LYS A 65 -8.31 8.47 -9.05
C LYS A 65 -6.91 8.95 -8.61
N PRO A 66 -6.18 9.67 -9.48
CA PRO A 66 -4.79 10.03 -9.23
C PRO A 66 -4.61 10.96 -8.02
N THR A 67 -5.58 11.82 -7.72
CA THR A 67 -5.52 12.70 -6.54
C THR A 67 -5.55 11.90 -5.25
N ASP A 68 -6.44 10.92 -5.14
CA ASP A 68 -6.54 10.07 -3.96
C ASP A 68 -5.28 9.21 -3.79
N ALA A 69 -4.74 8.67 -4.89
CA ALA A 69 -3.50 7.90 -4.89
C ALA A 69 -2.31 8.75 -4.39
N ILE A 70 -2.17 9.99 -4.89
CA ILE A 70 -1.11 10.90 -4.43
C ILE A 70 -1.22 11.14 -2.93
N ILE A 71 -2.43 11.38 -2.40
CA ILE A 71 -2.64 11.58 -0.97
C ILE A 71 -2.18 10.33 -0.20
N THR A 72 -2.65 9.14 -0.60
CA THR A 72 -2.30 7.88 0.06
C THR A 72 -0.78 7.65 0.07
N PHE A 73 -0.11 7.72 -1.09
CA PHE A 73 1.34 7.51 -1.18
C PHE A 73 2.13 8.58 -0.43
N THR A 74 1.71 9.86 -0.46
CA THR A 74 2.34 10.94 0.30
C THR A 74 2.28 10.69 1.80
N GLN A 75 1.15 10.17 2.30
CA GLN A 75 1.08 9.83 3.73
C GLN A 75 1.97 8.63 4.07
N ILE A 76 2.17 7.67 3.16
CA ILE A 76 3.13 6.58 3.38
C ILE A 76 4.55 7.14 3.45
N THR A 77 4.95 8.04 2.54
CA THR A 77 6.30 8.63 2.56
C THR A 77 6.57 9.52 3.77
N GLN A 78 5.53 10.09 4.36
CA GLN A 78 5.64 10.85 5.62
C GLN A 78 5.82 9.93 6.84
N ASP A 79 5.11 8.79 6.87
CA ASP A 79 5.15 7.84 7.97
C ASP A 79 6.36 6.88 7.89
N TYR A 80 6.78 6.56 6.66
CA TYR A 80 7.77 5.54 6.30
C TYR A 80 8.71 6.09 5.20
N PRO A 81 9.51 7.13 5.50
CA PRO A 81 10.37 7.78 4.52
C PRO A 81 11.49 6.89 3.96
N GLU A 82 11.75 5.74 4.58
CA GLU A 82 12.73 4.74 4.15
C GLU A 82 12.23 3.82 3.03
N LEU A 83 10.92 3.83 2.74
CA LEU A 83 10.34 2.97 1.70
C LEU A 83 10.44 3.64 0.33
N PRO A 84 11.21 3.10 -0.63
CA PRO A 84 11.37 3.70 -1.94
C PRO A 84 10.14 3.55 -2.86
N GLU A 85 9.33 2.49 -2.67
CA GLU A 85 8.24 2.15 -3.59
C GLU A 85 7.12 3.21 -3.69
N PRO A 86 6.65 3.83 -2.58
CA PRO A 86 5.68 4.93 -2.65
C PRO A 86 6.21 6.15 -3.41
N TYR A 87 7.50 6.46 -3.30
CA TYR A 87 8.11 7.57 -4.04
C TYR A 87 8.12 7.31 -5.55
N ASN A 88 8.43 6.09 -5.98
CA ASN A 88 8.35 5.71 -7.39
C ASN A 88 6.91 5.90 -7.95
N ASN A 89 5.90 5.45 -7.21
CA ASN A 89 4.50 5.64 -7.61
C ASN A 89 4.10 7.13 -7.68
N LEU A 90 4.53 7.95 -6.72
CA LEU A 90 4.34 9.40 -6.77
C LEU A 90 4.99 10.01 -8.02
N ALA A 91 6.18 9.55 -8.41
CA ALA A 91 6.84 10.05 -9.60
C ALA A 91 6.02 9.79 -10.87
N VAL A 92 5.50 8.57 -11.04
CA VAL A 92 4.63 8.21 -12.18
C VAL A 92 3.36 9.07 -12.19
N LEU A 93 2.71 9.23 -11.04
CA LEU A 93 1.48 10.03 -10.90
C LEU A 93 1.72 11.52 -11.19
N TYR A 94 2.83 12.08 -10.74
CA TYR A 94 3.20 13.48 -11.04
C TYR A 94 3.57 13.67 -12.50
N ALA A 95 4.32 12.73 -13.09
CA ALA A 95 4.68 12.78 -14.51
C ALA A 95 3.43 12.72 -15.41
N GLY A 96 2.46 11.87 -15.08
CA GLY A 96 1.17 11.79 -15.77
C GLY A 96 0.34 13.07 -15.70
N GLN A 97 0.64 13.97 -14.76
CA GLN A 97 0.03 15.29 -14.61
C GLN A 97 0.94 16.44 -15.10
N SER A 98 2.01 16.11 -15.84
CA SER A 98 3.03 17.08 -16.29
C SER A 98 3.73 17.86 -15.17
N GLN A 99 3.70 17.35 -13.93
CA GLN A 99 4.40 17.93 -12.77
C GLN A 99 5.82 17.37 -12.67
N TYR A 100 6.62 17.59 -13.71
CA TYR A 100 7.93 16.93 -13.88
C TYR A 100 8.94 17.25 -12.77
N ASP A 101 8.89 18.44 -12.18
CA ASP A 101 9.77 18.80 -11.07
C ASP A 101 9.48 17.97 -9.82
N LYS A 102 8.19 17.74 -9.50
CA LYS A 102 7.79 16.86 -8.40
C LYS A 102 8.10 15.40 -8.70
N ALA A 103 7.92 14.98 -9.95
CA ALA A 103 8.24 13.62 -10.37
C ALA A 103 9.72 13.30 -10.15
N ARG A 104 10.60 14.24 -10.53
CA ARG A 104 12.05 14.12 -10.33
C ARG A 104 12.42 14.05 -8.84
N ALA A 105 11.90 14.98 -8.04
CA ALA A 105 12.14 14.97 -6.60
C ALA A 105 11.68 13.66 -5.94
N ALA A 106 10.56 13.10 -6.39
CA ALA A 106 10.11 11.79 -5.91
C ALA A 106 11.07 10.65 -6.32
N LEU A 107 11.57 10.63 -7.57
CA LEU A 107 12.55 9.61 -8.00
C LEU A 107 13.86 9.70 -7.22
N GLU A 108 14.33 10.90 -6.87
CA GLU A 108 15.54 11.10 -6.06
C GLU A 108 15.40 10.48 -4.66
N MET A 109 14.18 10.40 -4.13
CA MET A 109 13.89 9.76 -2.84
C MET A 109 13.66 8.25 -2.94
N ALA A 110 13.57 7.69 -4.15
CA ALA A 110 13.27 6.27 -4.39
C ALA A 110 14.52 5.38 -4.55
N ILE A 111 15.71 5.88 -4.19
CA ILE A 111 17.04 5.24 -4.41
C ILE A 111 17.57 4.65 -3.11
#